data_AF-A0A0F9R4F6-F1
#
_entry.id   AF-A0A0F9R4F6-F1
#
_cell.length_a   1.000
_cell.length_b   1.000
_cell.length_c   1.000
_cell.angle_alpha   90.00
_cell.angle_beta   90.00
_cell.angle_gamma   90.00
#
_symmetry.space_group_name_H-M   'P 1'
#
loop_
_entity.id
_entity.type
_entity.pdbx_description
1 polymer ?
#
loop_
_entity_poly.entity_id
_entity_poly.type
_entity_poly.pdbx_seq_one_letter_code
_entity_poly.pdbx_strand_id
1 'polypeptide(L)'
;MKALDIVKTPKGGIAFITETNDDGQKASINYINGLNIGHEHNAWWDKEELEVIDSIPRLLAGATCHPFGDGKADVVKFFKIYNE
;
A
#
# COMPACT_ATOMS: atom_id res chain seq x y z
N MET A 1 6.83 -5.20 -4.13
CA MET A 1 5.71 -4.25 -3.91
C MET A 1 4.81 -4.26 -5.14
N LYS A 2 3.60 -3.72 -5.06
CA LYS A 2 2.64 -3.65 -6.17
C LYS A 2 2.08 -2.25 -6.29
N ALA A 3 1.68 -1.88 -7.51
CA ALA A 3 0.88 -0.68 -7.71
C ALA A 3 -0.37 -0.73 -6.82
N LEU A 4 -0.76 0.42 -6.27
CA LEU A 4 -1.88 0.60 -5.34
C LEU A 4 -1.67 0.00 -3.94
N ASP A 5 -0.48 -0.51 -3.61
CA ASP A 5 -0.10 -0.74 -2.21
C ASP A 5 -0.02 0.60 -1.47
N ILE A 6 -0.51 0.63 -0.23
CA ILE A 6 -0.32 1.75 0.70
C ILE A 6 0.94 1.45 1.50
N VAL A 7 1.85 2.42 1.51
CA VAL A 7 3.17 2.29 2.11
C VAL A 7 3.43 3.37 3.14
N LYS A 8 4.31 3.04 4.08
CA LYS A 8 4.91 3.96 5.02
C LYS A 8 6.39 4.14 4.69
N THR A 9 6.82 5.40 4.59
CA THR A 9 8.22 5.77 4.32
C THR A 9 9.05 5.78 5.62
N PRO A 10 10.40 5.83 5.54
CA PRO A 10 11.26 5.79 6.73
C PRO A 10 10.98 6.89 7.76
N LYS A 11 10.62 8.11 7.32
CA LYS A 11 10.22 9.19 8.24
C LYS A 11 8.75 9.14 8.66
N GLY A 12 8.03 8.08 8.28
CA GLY A 12 6.65 7.85 8.66
C GLY A 12 5.61 8.50 7.76
N GLY A 13 6.01 9.01 6.59
CA GLY A 13 5.06 9.50 5.60
C GLY A 13 4.18 8.38 5.06
N ILE A 14 2.94 8.69 4.71
CA ILE A 14 1.98 7.71 4.21
C ILE A 14 1.63 8.04 2.77
N ALA A 15 1.78 7.05 1.90
CA ALA A 15 1.61 7.20 0.47
C ALA A 15 1.00 5.93 -0.13
N PHE A 16 0.59 5.99 -1.39
CA PHE A 16 0.31 4.79 -2.18
C PHE A 16 1.25 4.72 -3.39
N ILE A 17 1.57 3.50 -3.81
CA ILE A 17 2.41 3.25 -4.98
C ILE A 17 1.62 3.59 -6.23
N THR A 18 2.13 4.52 -7.03
CA THR A 18 1.56 4.89 -8.33
C THR A 18 2.13 4.08 -9.48
N GLU A 19 3.42 3.73 -9.38
CA GLU A 19 4.15 3.05 -10.44
C GLU A 19 5.22 2.16 -9.82
N THR A 20 5.46 1.00 -10.43
CA THR A 20 6.59 0.12 -10.15
C THR A 20 7.35 -0.15 -11.43
N ASN A 21 8.66 -0.44 -11.33
CA ASN A 21 9.39 -0.99 -12.46
C ASN A 21 8.97 -2.44 -12.77
N ASP A 22 9.45 -2.99 -13.88
CA ASP A 22 9.08 -4.32 -14.39
C ASP A 22 9.26 -5.45 -13.36
N ASP A 23 10.28 -5.34 -12.51
CA ASP A 23 10.62 -6.35 -11.49
C ASP A 23 10.04 -6.04 -10.10
N GLY A 24 9.31 -4.93 -9.94
CA GLY A 24 8.68 -4.52 -8.68
C GLY A 24 9.66 -4.25 -7.52
N GLN A 25 10.91 -3.90 -7.84
CA GLN A 25 11.97 -3.57 -6.88
C GLN A 25 12.05 -2.08 -6.58
N LYS A 26 11.63 -1.23 -7.52
CA LYS A 26 11.57 0.21 -7.34
C LYS A 26 10.16 0.72 -7.55
N ALA A 27 9.80 1.75 -6.79
CA ALA A 27 8.48 2.35 -6.86
C ALA A 27 8.48 3.88 -6.83
N SER A 28 7.51 4.45 -7.53
CA SER A 28 7.07 5.82 -7.33
C SER A 28 5.83 5.82 -6.44
N ILE A 29 5.74 6.81 -5.56
CA ILE A 29 4.69 6.94 -4.57
C ILE A 29 4.01 8.31 -4.70
N ASN A 30 2.75 8.36 -4.28
CA ASN A 30 2.03 9.60 -4.10
C ASN A 30 1.51 9.71 -2.66
N TYR A 31 1.96 10.76 -1.97
CA TYR A 31 1.62 10.97 -0.57
C TYR A 31 0.12 11.27 -0.42
N ILE A 32 -0.49 10.64 0.58
CA ILE A 32 -1.90 10.82 0.86
C ILE A 32 -2.08 12.12 1.64
N ASN A 33 -2.87 13.06 1.11
CA ASN A 33 -3.35 14.26 1.80
C ASN A 33 -2.30 15.01 2.66
N GLY A 34 -1.15 15.34 2.09
CA GLY A 34 -0.11 16.10 2.80
C GLY A 34 0.70 15.31 3.83
N LEU A 35 0.54 13.98 3.90
CA LEU A 35 1.32 13.09 4.78
C LEU A 35 2.75 12.84 4.28
N ASN A 36 3.39 13.82 3.62
CA ASN A 36 4.81 13.80 3.33
C ASN A 36 5.59 14.30 4.57
N ILE A 37 5.70 13.44 5.56
CA ILE A 37 6.43 13.75 6.80
C ILE A 37 7.92 13.85 6.48
N GLY A 38 8.51 15.02 6.74
CA GLY A 38 9.95 15.22 6.56
C GLY A 38 10.40 15.44 5.11
N HIS A 39 9.46 15.80 4.22
CA HIS A 39 9.70 16.22 2.83
C HIS A 39 10.57 15.23 2.04
N GLU A 40 10.25 13.95 2.17
CA GLU A 40 10.95 12.89 1.45
C GLU A 40 10.56 12.91 -0.04
N HIS A 41 11.42 12.29 -0.83
CA HIS A 41 11.26 12.20 -2.27
C HIS A 41 10.10 11.26 -2.62
N ASN A 42 9.51 11.44 -3.79
CA ASN A 42 8.31 10.71 -4.21
C ASN A 42 8.59 9.60 -5.23
N ALA A 43 9.81 9.47 -5.75
CA ALA A 43 10.10 8.57 -6.86
C ALA A 43 11.34 7.72 -6.64
N TRP A 44 11.25 6.48 -7.11
CA TRP A 44 12.30 5.48 -7.18
C TRP A 44 12.83 4.99 -5.83
N TRP A 45 11.91 4.83 -4.87
CA TRP A 45 12.16 4.12 -3.63
C TRP A 45 12.54 2.67 -3.89
N ASP A 46 13.50 2.16 -3.14
CA ASP A 46 13.79 0.73 -3.11
C ASP A 46 12.75 0.01 -2.23
N LYS A 47 12.43 -1.24 -2.59
CA LYS A 47 11.42 -2.06 -1.92
C LYS A 47 11.68 -2.22 -0.42
N GLU A 48 12.94 -2.28 -0.03
CA GLU A 48 13.36 -2.48 1.36
C GLU A 48 13.17 -1.22 2.23
N GLU A 49 13.02 -0.05 1.61
CA GLU A 49 12.83 1.22 2.30
C GLU A 49 11.36 1.49 2.64
N LEU A 50 10.44 0.81 1.97
CA LEU A 50 9.00 1.03 2.09
C LEU A 50 8.33 -0.13 2.82
N GLU A 51 7.65 0.20 3.92
CA GLU A 51 6.81 -0.74 4.63
C GLU A 51 5.41 -0.75 4.00
N VAL A 52 5.01 -1.87 3.40
CA VAL A 52 3.63 -2.05 2.90
C VAL A 52 2.70 -2.27 4.08
N ILE A 53 1.80 -1.31 4.31
CA ILE A 53 0.86 -1.35 5.44
C ILE A 53 -0.54 -1.76 5.02
N ASP A 54 -0.90 -1.55 3.74
CA ASP A 54 -2.21 -1.92 3.20
C ASP A 54 -2.20 -1.94 1.67
N SER A 55 -3.35 -2.15 1.02
CA SER A 55 -3.53 -1.92 -0.41
C SER A 55 -4.94 -1.40 -0.70
N ILE A 56 -5.07 -0.50 -1.69
CA ILE A 56 -6.37 0.04 -2.11
C ILE A 56 -7.35 -1.08 -2.52
N PRO A 57 -6.95 -2.13 -3.28
CA PRO A 57 -7.85 -3.23 -3.60
C PRO A 57 -8.40 -3.94 -2.36
N ARG A 58 -7.58 -4.18 -1.33
CA ARG A 58 -8.04 -4.80 -0.08
C ARG A 58 -9.04 -3.91 0.65
N LEU A 59 -8.75 -2.61 0.77
CA LEU A 59 -9.64 -1.66 1.43
C LEU A 59 -10.99 -1.58 0.71
N LEU A 60 -10.98 -1.48 -0.62
CA LEU A 60 -12.19 -1.43 -1.43
C LEU A 60 -13.01 -2.72 -1.31
N ALA A 61 -12.35 -3.88 -1.39
CA ALA A 61 -13.02 -5.16 -1.23
C ALA A 61 -13.63 -5.28 0.17
N GLY A 62 -12.88 -4.93 1.22
CA GLY A 62 -13.38 -4.95 2.61
C GLY A 62 -14.54 -3.99 2.86
N ALA A 63 -14.54 -2.83 2.21
CA ALA A 63 -15.63 -1.84 2.31
C ALA A 63 -16.89 -2.25 1.55
N THR A 64 -16.75 -3.04 0.49
CA THR A 64 -17.88 -3.51 -0.33
C THR A 64 -18.45 -4.86 0.13
N CYS A 65 -17.75 -5.57 1.02
CA CYS A 65 -18.27 -6.76 1.65
C CYS A 65 -19.56 -6.49 2.44
N HIS A 66 -20.55 -7.38 2.26
CA HIS A 66 -21.78 -7.34 3.03
C HIS A 66 -21.49 -7.57 4.53
N PRO A 67 -22.07 -6.76 5.45
CA PRO A 67 -21.70 -6.78 6.87
C PRO A 67 -22.09 -8.05 7.63
N PHE A 68 -23.06 -8.81 7.13
CA PHE A 68 -23.61 -10.00 7.78
C PHE A 68 -23.08 -11.33 7.22
N GLY A 69 -22.03 -11.32 6.39
CA GLY A 69 -21.43 -12.52 5.80
C GLY A 69 -19.93 -12.64 6.07
N ASP A 70 -19.35 -13.79 5.71
CA ASP A 70 -17.93 -14.09 5.92
C ASP A 70 -17.00 -13.47 4.85
N GLY A 71 -17.54 -12.62 3.97
CA GLY A 71 -16.77 -12.02 2.86
C GLY A 71 -15.56 -11.20 3.32
N LYS A 72 -15.58 -10.68 4.56
CA LYS A 72 -14.40 -10.00 5.13
C LYS A 72 -13.23 -10.95 5.35
N ALA A 73 -13.48 -12.20 5.77
CA ALA A 73 -12.44 -13.20 5.92
C ALA A 73 -11.84 -13.60 4.57
N ASP A 74 -12.68 -13.70 3.53
CA ASP A 74 -12.22 -13.93 2.16
C ASP A 74 -11.31 -12.80 1.66
N VAL A 75 -11.66 -11.53 1.90
CA VAL A 75 -10.81 -10.39 1.52
C VAL A 75 -9.43 -10.48 2.16
N VAL A 76 -9.34 -10.78 3.45
CA VAL A 76 -8.06 -10.95 4.14
C VAL A 76 -7.27 -12.12 3.53
N LYS A 77 -7.95 -13.24 3.27
CA LYS A 77 -7.34 -14.45 2.68
C LYS A 77 -6.82 -14.24 1.26
N PHE A 78 -7.53 -13.47 0.44
CA PHE A 78 -7.16 -13.21 -0.96
C PHE A 78 -6.07 -12.16 -1.10
N PHE A 79 -6.15 -11.07 -0.33
CA PHE A 79 -5.25 -9.93 -0.50
C PHE A 79 -4.02 -9.94 0.39
N LYS A 80 -3.91 -10.89 1.34
CA LYS A 80 -2.76 -11.12 2.25
C LYS A 80 -1.77 -9.95 2.25
N ILE A 81 -1.94 -9.01 3.18
CA ILE A 81 -0.91 -7.99 3.36
C ILE A 81 0.35 -8.72 3.80
N TYR A 82 1.46 -8.46 3.10
CA TYR A 82 2.76 -9.05 3.40
C TYR A 82 3.22 -8.58 4.78
N ASN A 83 2.79 -9.25 5.84
CA ASN A 83 3.35 -9.26 7.19
C ASN A 83 2.55 -10.26 8.06
N GLU A 84 2.67 -11.55 7.74
CA GLU A 84 2.62 -12.67 8.70
C GLU A 84 3.60 -13.75 8.24
#